data_AF-A0A9E4MNX9-F1
#
_entry.id   AF-A0A9E4MNX9-F1
#
_cell.length_a   1.000
_cell.length_b   1.000
_cell.length_c   1.000
_cell.angle_alpha   90.00
_cell.angle_beta   90.00
_cell.angle_gamma   90.00
#
_symmetry.space_group_name_H-M   'P 1'
#
loop_
_entity.id
_entity.type
_entity.pdbx_description
1 polymer ?
#
loop_
_entity_poly.entity_id
_entity_poly.type
_entity_poly.pdbx_seq_one_letter_code
_entity_poly.pdbx_strand_id
1 'polypeptide(L)'
;MKAIAIFDIDGVIRDVGGSYRRAIADTVEQFTNQAYRPSLEDIDQLKSEGIWNNDWEASRELICRYFERHPSPTPSGVSGGSSRNPIDLNYESLIAFFQSRYRGPDPENWTGYICSEPVLCQPAYFKQLSYAGIGWGFFSGAMRDEALYVLSGKLGLGSPVLVAMEDAPGKPDPTGLFMAIEQLHSQRPTTVVYVGDTVGDMYTIKQASEQQPVRSWLGVGVLPPHVQQNSQRAQAYAETLKTAGAVMVLNNVEQLTPAVIEQMLIAS
;
A
#
# COMPACT_ATOMS: atom_id res chain seq x y z
N MET A 1 -18.79 -1.68 21.23
CA MET A 1 -17.87 -2.10 20.16
C MET A 1 -17.20 -3.39 20.61
N LYS A 2 -17.27 -4.47 19.81
CA LYS A 2 -16.69 -5.79 20.14
C LYS A 2 -15.20 -5.86 19.77
N ALA A 3 -14.88 -5.36 18.58
CA ALA A 3 -13.54 -5.31 18.02
C ALA A 3 -13.44 -4.11 17.08
N ILE A 4 -12.23 -3.83 16.62
CA ILE A 4 -11.94 -2.84 15.59
C ILE A 4 -11.27 -3.54 14.40
N ALA A 5 -11.71 -3.26 13.19
CA ALA A 5 -11.08 -3.72 11.95
C ALA A 5 -10.44 -2.52 11.22
N ILE A 6 -9.12 -2.49 11.09
CA ILE A 6 -8.41 -1.45 10.33
C ILE A 6 -7.91 -2.06 9.03
N PHE A 7 -8.19 -1.41 7.92
CA PHE A 7 -7.87 -1.91 6.58
C PHE A 7 -6.79 -1.04 5.94
N ASP A 8 -5.79 -1.66 5.33
CA ASP A 8 -5.09 -1.00 4.22
C ASP A 8 -6.05 -0.85 3.02
N ILE A 9 -5.65 -0.05 2.03
CA ILE A 9 -6.45 0.26 0.85
C ILE A 9 -5.86 -0.40 -0.39
N ASP A 10 -4.57 -0.17 -0.65
CA ASP A 10 -3.88 -0.72 -1.82
C ASP A 10 -3.74 -2.23 -1.66
N GLY A 11 -4.14 -3.01 -2.67
CA GLY A 11 -4.09 -4.48 -2.61
C GLY A 11 -5.18 -5.14 -1.76
N VAL A 12 -5.85 -4.38 -0.88
CA VAL A 12 -6.93 -4.87 0.01
C VAL A 12 -8.32 -4.42 -0.43
N ILE A 13 -8.53 -3.10 -0.58
CA ILE A 13 -9.81 -2.49 -0.96
C ILE A 13 -9.88 -2.21 -2.46
N ARG A 14 -8.74 -1.96 -3.10
CA ARG A 14 -8.63 -1.77 -4.54
C ARG A 14 -7.46 -2.54 -5.13
N ASP A 15 -7.59 -2.95 -6.39
CA ASP A 15 -6.49 -3.56 -7.12
C ASP A 15 -5.68 -2.51 -7.88
N VAL A 16 -4.53 -2.18 -7.30
CA VAL A 16 -3.53 -1.25 -7.87
C VAL A 16 -2.48 -1.95 -8.74
N GLY A 17 -2.60 -3.26 -8.94
CA GLY A 17 -1.54 -4.08 -9.53
C GLY A 17 -1.13 -3.61 -10.93
N GLY A 18 -2.08 -3.14 -11.72
CA GLY A 18 -1.83 -2.63 -13.08
C GLY A 18 -1.45 -1.15 -13.15
N SER A 19 -2.01 -0.32 -12.27
CA SER A 19 -1.88 1.15 -12.34
C SER A 19 -0.49 1.63 -11.91
N TYR A 20 0.00 1.18 -10.75
CA TYR A 20 1.32 1.57 -10.26
C TYR A 20 2.45 1.02 -11.13
N ARG A 21 2.36 -0.23 -11.58
CA ARG A 21 3.37 -0.81 -12.50
C ARG A 21 3.46 -0.02 -13.80
N ARG A 22 2.31 0.44 -14.32
CA ARG A 22 2.28 1.29 -15.51
C ARG A 22 2.86 2.68 -15.24
N ALA A 23 2.53 3.29 -14.10
CA ALA A 23 3.07 4.59 -13.72
C ALA A 23 4.59 4.56 -13.53
N ILE A 24 5.13 3.50 -12.90
CA ILE A 24 6.58 3.25 -12.81
C ILE A 24 7.18 3.15 -14.20
N ALA A 25 6.63 2.29 -15.07
CA ALA A 25 7.19 2.06 -16.40
C ALA A 25 7.23 3.35 -17.25
N ASP A 26 6.15 4.14 -17.24
CA ASP A 26 6.12 5.44 -17.94
C ASP A 26 7.11 6.44 -17.36
N THR A 27 7.26 6.47 -16.03
CA THR A 27 8.19 7.38 -15.35
C THR A 27 9.62 7.02 -15.70
N VAL A 28 9.99 5.76 -15.63
CA VAL A 28 11.33 5.31 -16.00
C VAL A 28 11.61 5.58 -17.48
N GLU A 29 10.65 5.32 -18.37
CA GLU A 29 10.79 5.62 -19.80
C GLU A 29 10.98 7.11 -20.06
N GLN A 30 10.21 7.98 -19.41
CA GLN A 30 10.34 9.43 -19.54
C GLN A 30 11.73 9.92 -19.11
N PHE A 31 12.19 9.48 -17.93
CA PHE A 31 13.43 10.00 -17.33
C PHE A 31 14.70 9.31 -17.85
N THR A 32 14.55 8.28 -18.68
CA THR A 32 15.64 7.69 -19.47
C THR A 32 15.64 8.15 -20.93
N ASN A 33 14.95 9.26 -21.25
CA ASN A 33 14.80 9.78 -22.61
C ASN A 33 14.28 8.72 -23.60
N GLN A 34 13.29 7.95 -23.18
CA GLN A 34 12.67 6.85 -23.94
C GLN A 34 13.61 5.67 -24.24
N ALA A 35 14.80 5.62 -23.61
CA ALA A 35 15.78 4.57 -23.89
C ALA A 35 15.55 3.29 -23.07
N TYR A 36 14.81 3.36 -21.96
CA TYR A 36 14.51 2.20 -21.14
C TYR A 36 13.11 2.27 -20.54
N ARG A 37 12.31 1.24 -20.84
CA ARG A 37 11.02 0.99 -20.22
C ARG A 37 11.09 -0.35 -19.48
N PRO A 38 10.97 -0.40 -18.14
CA PRO A 38 11.04 -1.64 -17.39
C PRO A 38 9.83 -2.52 -17.70
N SER A 39 10.08 -3.82 -17.78
CA SER A 39 9.03 -4.84 -17.88
C SER A 39 8.33 -5.05 -16.53
N LEU A 40 7.20 -5.76 -16.53
CA LEU A 40 6.52 -6.15 -15.28
C LEU A 40 7.43 -7.03 -14.40
N GLU A 41 8.26 -7.85 -15.02
CA GLU A 41 9.23 -8.71 -14.33
C GLU A 41 10.34 -7.89 -13.67
N ASP A 42 10.88 -6.86 -14.35
CA ASP A 42 11.87 -5.95 -13.76
C ASP A 42 11.31 -5.24 -12.52
N ILE A 43 10.05 -4.79 -12.60
CA ILE A 43 9.38 -4.10 -11.49
C ILE A 43 9.11 -5.07 -10.34
N ASP A 44 8.63 -6.28 -10.62
CA ASP A 44 8.38 -7.31 -9.61
C ASP A 44 9.69 -7.74 -8.92
N GLN A 45 10.78 -7.88 -9.68
CA GLN A 45 12.10 -8.17 -9.15
C GLN A 45 12.58 -7.06 -8.22
N LEU A 46 12.47 -5.80 -8.65
CA LEU A 46 12.82 -4.66 -7.80
C LEU A 46 11.99 -4.62 -6.52
N LYS A 47 10.67 -4.79 -6.61
CA LYS A 47 9.78 -4.79 -5.45
C LYS A 47 10.05 -5.96 -4.49
N SER A 48 10.54 -7.09 -5.00
CA SER A 48 10.92 -8.23 -4.18
C SER A 48 12.12 -7.97 -3.25
N GLU A 49 12.89 -6.91 -3.51
CA GLU A 49 13.99 -6.48 -2.63
C GLU A 49 13.49 -5.93 -1.30
N GLY A 50 12.23 -5.48 -1.23
CA GLY A 50 11.56 -5.11 0.03
C GLY A 50 12.11 -3.87 0.74
N ILE A 51 12.96 -3.08 0.07
CA ILE A 51 13.64 -1.89 0.64
C ILE A 51 13.13 -0.55 0.10
N TRP A 52 12.23 -0.56 -0.89
CA TRP A 52 11.73 0.64 -1.55
C TRP A 52 10.45 1.10 -0.86
N ASN A 53 10.46 2.30 -0.25
CA ASN A 53 9.36 2.74 0.62
C ASN A 53 8.09 3.11 -0.15
N ASN A 54 8.22 3.48 -1.43
CA ASN A 54 7.09 3.80 -2.31
C ASN A 54 7.48 3.64 -3.79
N ASP A 55 6.48 3.77 -4.67
CA ASP A 55 6.66 3.61 -6.11
C ASP A 55 7.45 4.73 -6.79
N TRP A 56 7.60 5.91 -6.15
CA TRP A 56 8.48 6.98 -6.63
C TRP A 56 9.94 6.62 -6.39
N GLU A 57 10.27 6.07 -5.22
CA GLU A 57 11.61 5.56 -4.92
C GLU A 57 11.97 4.36 -5.81
N ALA A 58 11.02 3.45 -6.04
CA ALA A 58 11.18 2.35 -6.99
C ALA A 58 11.47 2.85 -8.41
N SER A 59 10.74 3.88 -8.87
CA SER A 59 10.98 4.52 -10.17
C SER A 59 12.37 5.14 -10.23
N ARG A 60 12.76 5.90 -9.20
CA ARG A 60 14.07 6.53 -9.11
C ARG A 60 15.20 5.49 -9.17
N GLU A 61 15.06 4.39 -8.44
CA GLU A 61 16.07 3.34 -8.42
C GLU A 61 16.26 2.70 -9.80
N LEU A 62 15.18 2.37 -10.51
CA LEU A 62 15.28 1.81 -11.87
C LEU A 62 16.01 2.76 -12.83
N ILE A 63 15.75 4.06 -12.71
CA ILE A 63 16.44 5.08 -13.51
C ILE A 63 17.93 5.13 -13.12
N CYS A 64 18.26 5.14 -11.82
CA CYS A 64 19.65 5.09 -11.35
C CYS A 64 20.39 3.87 -11.89
N ARG A 65 19.82 2.66 -11.75
CA ARG A 65 20.40 1.41 -12.27
C ARG A 65 20.62 1.44 -13.77
N TYR A 66 19.72 2.07 -14.52
CA TYR A 66 19.88 2.24 -15.96
C TYR A 66 21.14 3.05 -16.30
N PHE A 67 21.31 4.23 -15.70
CA PHE A 67 22.46 5.10 -15.97
C PHE A 67 23.78 4.57 -15.41
N GLU A 68 23.76 3.81 -14.31
CA GLU A 68 24.94 3.10 -13.81
C GLU A 68 25.46 2.05 -14.81
N ARG A 69 24.54 1.38 -15.52
CA ARG A 69 24.88 0.38 -16.56
C ARG A 69 25.21 1.01 -17.91
N HIS A 70 24.75 2.23 -18.15
CA HIS A 70 24.96 2.98 -19.39
C HIS A 70 25.55 4.36 -19.08
N PRO A 71 26.79 4.42 -18.57
CA PRO A 71 27.43 5.69 -18.29
C PRO A 71 27.53 6.50 -19.58
N SER A 72 26.80 7.61 -19.65
CA SER A 72 26.92 8.55 -20.75
C SER A 72 28.36 9.11 -20.75
N PRO A 73 29.01 9.29 -21.92
CA PRO A 73 30.24 10.06 -21.97
C PRO A 73 29.90 11.50 -21.59
N THR A 74 30.19 11.91 -20.36
CA THR A 74 30.12 13.33 -19.99
C THR A 74 31.21 14.10 -20.73
N PRO A 75 30.94 15.35 -21.15
CA PRO A 75 31.96 16.22 -21.72
C PRO A 75 33.10 16.40 -20.71
N SER A 76 34.33 16.21 -21.17
CA SER A 76 35.58 16.42 -20.44
C SER A 76 35.55 17.72 -19.65
N GLY A 77 35.54 17.68 -18.31
CA GLY A 77 35.61 18.93 -17.54
C GLY A 77 35.51 18.91 -16.02
N VAL A 78 35.19 17.80 -15.34
CA VAL A 78 35.15 17.81 -13.86
C VAL A 78 35.87 16.59 -13.29
N SER A 79 37.08 16.87 -12.79
CA SER A 79 37.87 15.96 -11.96
C SER A 79 37.51 16.20 -10.49
N GLY A 80 36.99 15.20 -9.78
CA GLY A 80 36.80 15.28 -8.34
C GLY A 80 35.95 14.14 -7.80
N GLY A 81 36.54 13.29 -6.96
CA GLY A 81 35.88 12.12 -6.40
C GLY A 81 34.72 12.45 -5.46
N SER A 82 33.83 11.46 -5.36
CA SER A 82 32.73 11.25 -4.41
C SER A 82 31.32 11.44 -4.97
N SER A 83 30.55 10.37 -4.76
CA SER A 83 29.09 10.29 -4.70
C SER A 83 28.35 9.80 -5.96
N ARG A 84 27.53 8.77 -5.75
CA ARG A 84 26.47 8.31 -6.65
C ARG A 84 25.58 9.50 -7.02
N ASN A 85 25.60 9.96 -8.28
CA ASN A 85 24.40 10.32 -9.06
C ASN A 85 24.77 11.09 -10.33
N PRO A 86 24.70 10.45 -11.51
CA PRO A 86 24.67 11.15 -12.79
C PRO A 86 23.33 11.84 -13.07
N ILE A 87 22.42 11.91 -12.11
CA ILE A 87 21.11 12.49 -12.33
C ILE A 87 20.80 13.47 -11.22
N ASP A 88 20.87 14.74 -11.59
CA ASP A 88 20.11 15.82 -10.98
C ASP A 88 18.61 15.60 -11.30
N LEU A 89 18.09 14.39 -10.99
CA LEU A 89 16.66 14.11 -11.01
C LEU A 89 16.08 15.06 -9.99
N ASN A 90 15.42 16.11 -10.46
CA ASN A 90 14.50 16.82 -9.60
C ASN A 90 13.44 15.79 -9.18
N TYR A 91 13.56 15.31 -7.94
CA TYR A 91 12.67 14.29 -7.37
C TYR A 91 11.21 14.78 -7.38
N GLU A 92 11.00 16.09 -7.25
CA GLU A 92 9.68 16.71 -7.41
C GLU A 92 9.16 16.55 -8.83
N SER A 93 10.00 16.73 -9.86
CA SER A 93 9.61 16.49 -11.27
C SER A 93 9.27 15.03 -11.53
N LEU A 94 10.00 14.09 -10.90
CA LEU A 94 9.69 12.66 -10.98
C LEU A 94 8.33 12.35 -10.37
N ILE A 95 8.09 12.85 -9.14
CA ILE A 95 6.80 12.70 -8.46
C ILE A 95 5.69 13.34 -9.29
N ALA A 96 5.87 14.56 -9.79
CA ALA A 96 4.88 15.28 -10.59
C ALA A 96 4.53 14.52 -11.87
N PHE A 97 5.54 13.99 -12.59
CA PHE A 97 5.29 13.18 -13.78
C PHE A 97 4.56 11.88 -13.43
N PHE A 98 5.02 11.15 -12.41
CA PHE A 98 4.36 9.94 -11.93
C PHE A 98 2.88 10.22 -11.63
N GLN A 99 2.61 11.27 -10.85
CA GLN A 99 1.25 11.64 -10.45
C GLN A 99 0.40 12.09 -11.64
N SER A 100 0.98 12.77 -12.64
CA SER A 100 0.27 13.14 -13.87
C SER A 100 -0.21 11.92 -14.68
N ARG A 101 0.49 10.78 -14.56
CA ARG A 101 0.08 9.50 -15.17
C ARG A 101 -0.92 8.76 -14.29
N TYR A 102 -0.66 8.72 -12.99
CA TYR A 102 -1.46 7.97 -12.04
C TYR A 102 -2.84 8.60 -11.80
N ARG A 103 -2.91 9.88 -11.45
CA ARG A 103 -4.16 10.63 -11.25
C ARG A 103 -4.72 11.23 -12.53
N GLY A 104 -3.83 11.60 -13.46
CA GLY A 104 -4.15 12.37 -14.65
C GLY A 104 -3.54 13.78 -14.58
N PRO A 105 -3.56 14.52 -15.69
CA PRO A 105 -2.95 15.85 -15.75
C PRO A 105 -3.76 16.94 -15.04
N ASP A 106 -5.05 16.71 -14.81
CA ASP A 106 -5.96 17.64 -14.15
C ASP A 106 -6.23 17.17 -12.71
N PRO A 107 -5.85 17.95 -11.68
CA PRO A 107 -6.07 17.59 -10.28
C PRO A 107 -7.55 17.60 -9.87
N GLU A 108 -8.43 18.28 -10.60
CA GLU A 108 -9.87 18.34 -10.34
C GLU A 108 -10.64 17.26 -11.11
N ASN A 109 -10.14 16.85 -12.28
CA ASN A 109 -10.78 15.84 -13.13
C ASN A 109 -9.83 14.68 -13.41
N TRP A 110 -9.90 13.66 -12.56
CA TRP A 110 -8.99 12.53 -12.65
C TRP A 110 -9.32 11.65 -13.85
N THR A 111 -8.31 11.45 -14.71
CA THR A 111 -8.40 10.62 -15.92
C THR A 111 -7.24 9.63 -16.04
N GLY A 112 -6.43 9.51 -14.98
CA GLY A 112 -5.25 8.66 -14.96
C GLY A 112 -5.56 7.19 -14.69
N TYR A 113 -4.49 6.43 -14.42
CA TYR A 113 -4.58 4.98 -14.23
C TYR A 113 -5.46 4.55 -13.05
N ILE A 114 -5.53 5.37 -12.00
CA ILE A 114 -6.39 5.13 -10.83
C ILE A 114 -7.88 4.97 -11.20
N CYS A 115 -8.33 5.60 -12.28
CA CYS A 115 -9.72 5.52 -12.74
C CYS A 115 -10.11 4.09 -13.16
N SER A 116 -9.14 3.31 -13.65
CA SER A 116 -9.36 1.94 -14.14
C SER A 116 -9.26 0.86 -13.06
N GLU A 117 -8.88 1.21 -11.84
CA GLU A 117 -8.65 0.23 -10.76
C GLU A 117 -9.95 -0.44 -10.27
N PRO A 118 -10.03 -1.78 -10.24
CA PRO A 118 -11.15 -2.48 -9.63
C PRO A 118 -11.23 -2.22 -8.12
N VAL A 119 -12.45 -2.07 -7.60
CA VAL A 119 -12.72 -2.12 -6.16
C VAL A 119 -12.99 -3.57 -5.77
N LEU A 120 -12.41 -4.03 -4.66
CA LEU A 120 -12.36 -5.43 -4.26
C LEU A 120 -13.41 -5.83 -3.22
N CYS A 121 -14.26 -4.89 -2.82
CA CYS A 121 -15.35 -5.10 -1.88
C CYS A 121 -16.55 -4.20 -2.21
N GLN A 122 -17.67 -4.49 -1.56
CA GLN A 122 -18.92 -3.79 -1.71
C GLN A 122 -19.23 -2.95 -0.47
N PRO A 123 -19.99 -1.85 -0.59
CA PRO A 123 -20.32 -1.00 0.57
C PRO A 123 -21.12 -1.76 1.63
N ALA A 124 -21.85 -2.80 1.22
CA ALA A 124 -22.61 -3.67 2.12
C ALA A 124 -21.70 -4.43 3.11
N TYR A 125 -20.46 -4.73 2.75
CA TYR A 125 -19.50 -5.40 3.62
C TYR A 125 -19.25 -4.60 4.91
N PHE A 126 -18.98 -3.30 4.79
CA PHE A 126 -18.77 -2.42 5.95
C PHE A 126 -20.02 -2.25 6.82
N LYS A 127 -21.21 -2.26 6.19
CA LYS A 127 -22.48 -2.26 6.94
C LYS A 127 -22.63 -3.50 7.80
N GLN A 128 -22.23 -4.68 7.31
CA GLN A 128 -22.25 -5.91 8.09
C GLN A 128 -21.33 -5.85 9.31
N LEU A 129 -20.12 -5.27 9.17
CA LEU A 129 -19.21 -5.04 10.29
C LEU A 129 -19.84 -4.11 11.35
N SER A 130 -20.43 -2.99 10.91
CA SER A 130 -21.12 -2.06 11.81
C SER A 130 -22.29 -2.72 12.54
N TYR A 131 -23.14 -3.51 11.85
CA TYR A 131 -24.25 -4.22 12.46
C TYR A 131 -23.80 -5.26 13.49
N ALA A 132 -22.63 -5.86 13.31
CA ALA A 132 -22.02 -6.77 14.28
C ALA A 132 -21.35 -6.06 15.47
N GLY A 133 -21.38 -4.71 15.51
CA GLY A 133 -20.75 -3.91 16.55
C GLY A 133 -19.22 -3.85 16.42
N ILE A 134 -18.69 -4.07 15.22
CA ILE A 134 -17.26 -3.96 14.89
C ILE A 134 -17.02 -2.56 14.33
N GLY A 135 -16.17 -1.77 15.01
CA GLY A 135 -15.72 -0.49 14.50
C GLY A 135 -14.75 -0.71 13.34
N TRP A 136 -14.72 0.17 12.35
CA TRP A 136 -13.80 0.01 11.22
C TRP A 136 -13.29 1.33 10.69
N GLY A 137 -12.08 1.31 10.14
CA GLY A 137 -11.41 2.46 9.55
C GLY A 137 -10.25 2.03 8.67
N PHE A 138 -9.50 3.00 8.14
CA PHE A 138 -8.43 2.76 7.19
C PHE A 138 -7.11 3.37 7.67
N PHE A 139 -6.02 2.64 7.47
CA PHE A 139 -4.65 3.14 7.61
C PHE A 139 -3.83 2.74 6.39
N SER A 140 -3.46 3.72 5.57
CA SER A 140 -2.84 3.45 4.28
C SER A 140 -1.64 4.35 3.99
N GLY A 141 -0.72 3.82 3.20
CA GLY A 141 0.38 4.58 2.60
C GLY A 141 -0.04 5.32 1.32
N ALA A 142 -1.30 5.25 0.90
CA ALA A 142 -1.80 6.07 -0.20
C ALA A 142 -1.93 7.54 0.22
N MET A 143 -1.76 8.46 -0.73
CA MET A 143 -2.12 9.87 -0.50
C MET A 143 -3.61 9.99 -0.21
N ARG A 144 -3.99 10.94 0.64
CA ARG A 144 -5.39 11.11 1.08
C ARG A 144 -6.38 11.24 -0.05
N ASP A 145 -6.10 12.06 -1.04
CA ASP A 145 -7.04 12.28 -2.14
C ASP A 145 -7.26 10.97 -2.92
N GLU A 146 -6.22 10.15 -3.07
CA GLU A 146 -6.30 8.86 -3.77
C GLU A 146 -7.12 7.86 -2.96
N ALA A 147 -6.92 7.83 -1.64
CA ALA A 147 -7.72 7.02 -0.74
C ALA A 147 -9.20 7.44 -0.78
N LEU A 148 -9.49 8.74 -0.68
CA LEU A 148 -10.86 9.27 -0.71
C LEU A 148 -11.55 9.10 -2.07
N TYR A 149 -10.81 9.22 -3.18
CA TYR A 149 -11.33 8.93 -4.51
C TYR A 149 -11.90 7.51 -4.60
N VAL A 150 -11.25 6.54 -3.98
CA VAL A 150 -11.73 5.16 -3.96
C VAL A 150 -12.80 4.95 -2.88
N LEU A 151 -12.53 5.34 -1.63
CA LEU A 151 -13.42 5.08 -0.51
C LEU A 151 -14.74 5.84 -0.59
N SER A 152 -14.68 7.15 -0.87
CA SER A 152 -15.87 8.00 -0.94
C SER A 152 -16.41 8.10 -2.37
N GLY A 153 -15.54 8.11 -3.38
CA GLY A 153 -15.95 8.20 -4.79
C GLY A 153 -16.47 6.88 -5.34
N LYS A 154 -15.58 5.90 -5.56
CA LYS A 154 -15.95 4.61 -6.20
C LYS A 154 -16.81 3.72 -5.30
N LEU A 155 -16.48 3.64 -4.02
CA LEU A 155 -17.16 2.79 -3.05
C LEU A 155 -18.32 3.51 -2.34
N GLY A 156 -18.38 4.85 -2.37
CA GLY A 156 -19.53 5.58 -1.82
C GLY A 156 -19.64 5.53 -0.29
N LEU A 157 -18.54 5.34 0.44
CA LEU A 157 -18.53 5.42 1.90
C LEU A 157 -18.65 6.89 2.34
N GLY A 158 -19.59 7.16 3.25
CA GLY A 158 -19.73 8.48 3.87
C GLY A 158 -18.71 8.67 5.00
N SER A 159 -17.91 9.74 4.91
CA SER A 159 -16.96 10.17 5.95
C SER A 159 -16.17 9.03 6.61
N PRO A 160 -15.43 8.21 5.83
CA PRO A 160 -14.67 7.09 6.38
C PRO A 160 -13.58 7.58 7.35
N VAL A 161 -13.38 6.87 8.46
CA VAL A 161 -12.18 7.08 9.30
C VAL A 161 -10.97 6.66 8.48
N LEU A 162 -10.08 7.61 8.22
CA LEU A 162 -8.93 7.43 7.34
C LEU A 162 -7.71 8.13 7.95
N VAL A 163 -6.63 7.36 8.08
CA VAL A 163 -5.27 7.87 8.23
C VAL A 163 -4.51 7.54 6.95
N ALA A 164 -4.11 8.57 6.23
CA ALA A 164 -3.41 8.49 4.96
C ALA A 164 -1.91 8.81 5.12
N MET A 165 -1.16 8.74 4.02
CA MET A 165 0.28 8.96 3.98
C MET A 165 0.72 10.27 4.64
N GLU A 166 -0.06 11.35 4.48
CA GLU A 166 0.32 12.69 4.96
C GLU A 166 0.14 12.88 6.47
N ASP A 167 -0.53 11.95 7.16
CA ASP A 167 -0.98 12.15 8.54
C ASP A 167 -0.01 11.63 9.59
N ALA A 168 0.78 10.62 9.23
CA ALA A 168 1.60 9.85 10.15
C ALA A 168 2.84 9.29 9.44
N PRO A 169 3.88 8.90 10.20
CA PRO A 169 4.98 8.12 9.64
C PRO A 169 4.47 6.87 8.90
N GLY A 170 5.16 6.51 7.82
CA GLY A 170 4.82 5.33 7.03
C GLY A 170 5.02 4.02 7.79
N LYS A 171 4.32 2.98 7.35
CA LYS A 171 4.51 1.61 7.84
C LYS A 171 5.99 1.21 7.71
N PRO A 172 6.57 0.47 8.68
CA PRO A 172 5.90 -0.27 9.75
C PRO A 172 5.65 0.51 11.05
N ASP A 173 5.78 1.84 11.07
CA ASP A 173 5.48 2.64 12.26
C ASP A 173 3.97 2.57 12.60
N PRO A 174 3.58 2.18 13.84
CA PRO A 174 2.18 2.01 14.21
C PRO A 174 1.46 3.31 14.60
N THR A 175 2.11 4.47 14.53
CA THR A 175 1.52 5.77 14.93
C THR A 175 0.21 6.04 14.19
N GLY A 176 0.18 5.84 12.86
CA GLY A 176 -1.03 6.06 12.07
C GLY A 176 -2.16 5.07 12.39
N LEU A 177 -1.81 3.82 12.72
CA LEU A 177 -2.77 2.84 13.21
C LEU A 177 -3.42 3.29 14.52
N PHE A 178 -2.63 3.80 15.47
CA PHE A 178 -3.17 4.32 16.73
C PHE A 178 -4.11 5.51 16.52
N MET A 179 -3.74 6.45 15.63
CA MET A 179 -4.60 7.58 15.27
C MET A 179 -5.95 7.12 14.69
N ALA A 180 -5.95 6.10 13.82
CA ALA A 180 -7.18 5.57 13.25
C ALA A 180 -8.09 4.94 14.32
N ILE A 181 -7.49 4.23 15.28
CA ILE A 181 -8.22 3.61 16.41
C ILE A 181 -8.81 4.67 17.33
N GLU A 182 -8.09 5.76 17.62
CA GLU A 182 -8.57 6.85 18.46
C GLU A 182 -9.79 7.56 17.87
N GLN A 183 -9.81 7.77 16.55
CA GLN A 183 -10.96 8.36 15.84
C GLN A 183 -12.23 7.49 15.93
N LEU A 184 -12.10 6.18 16.16
CA LEU A 184 -13.24 5.28 16.37
C LEU A 184 -13.80 5.31 17.80
N HIS A 185 -13.24 6.17 18.68
CA HIS A 185 -13.73 6.46 20.04
C HIS A 185 -14.00 5.22 20.91
N SER A 186 -13.11 4.23 20.88
CA SER A 186 -13.25 3.06 21.75
C SER A 186 -12.81 3.39 23.19
N GLN A 187 -13.76 3.45 24.12
CA GLN A 187 -13.50 3.77 25.54
C GLN A 187 -12.75 2.67 26.31
N ARG A 188 -12.56 1.49 25.70
CA ARG A 188 -11.85 0.36 26.32
C ARG A 188 -10.88 -0.25 25.31
N PRO A 189 -9.77 -0.86 25.77
CA PRO A 189 -8.93 -1.65 24.89
C PRO A 189 -9.76 -2.84 24.36
N THR A 190 -10.06 -2.79 23.06
CA THR A 190 -10.72 -3.84 22.29
C THR A 190 -9.71 -4.46 21.33
N THR A 191 -9.87 -5.73 21.00
CA THR A 191 -9.04 -6.40 20.00
C THR A 191 -9.09 -5.64 18.68
N VAL A 192 -7.91 -5.42 18.10
CA VAL A 192 -7.75 -4.83 16.77
C VAL A 192 -7.36 -5.91 15.80
N VAL A 193 -8.16 -6.05 14.75
CA VAL A 193 -7.84 -6.84 13.56
C VAL A 193 -7.37 -5.87 12.50
N TYR A 194 -6.13 -6.04 12.05
CA TYR A 194 -5.60 -5.27 10.94
C TYR A 194 -5.54 -6.13 9.69
N VAL A 195 -5.94 -5.56 8.56
CA VAL A 195 -6.03 -6.25 7.28
C VAL A 195 -5.12 -5.57 6.28
N GLY A 196 -4.08 -6.27 5.85
CA GLY A 196 -3.06 -5.75 4.93
C GLY A 196 -2.60 -6.80 3.94
N ASP A 197 -2.04 -6.38 2.82
CA ASP A 197 -1.48 -7.28 1.82
C ASP A 197 0.05 -7.37 1.89
N THR A 198 0.73 -6.51 2.64
CA THR A 198 2.19 -6.47 2.67
C THR A 198 2.80 -7.03 3.96
N VAL A 199 4.10 -7.34 3.91
CA VAL A 199 4.90 -7.64 5.11
C VAL A 199 5.00 -6.42 6.03
N GLY A 200 5.03 -5.21 5.47
CA GLY A 200 5.06 -3.96 6.23
C GLY A 200 3.84 -3.79 7.13
N ASP A 201 2.67 -4.24 6.66
CA ASP A 201 1.45 -4.29 7.48
C ASP A 201 1.61 -5.22 8.69
N MET A 202 2.11 -6.44 8.46
CA MET A 202 2.28 -7.41 9.55
C MET A 202 3.32 -6.91 10.58
N TYR A 203 4.40 -6.27 10.11
CA TYR A 203 5.38 -5.64 10.99
C TYR A 203 4.80 -4.45 11.76
N THR A 204 3.86 -3.69 11.18
CA THR A 204 3.12 -2.63 11.88
C THR A 204 2.40 -3.21 13.11
N ILE A 205 1.77 -4.37 12.95
CA ILE A 205 1.04 -5.04 14.04
C ILE A 205 1.97 -5.59 15.10
N LYS A 206 3.12 -6.14 14.69
CA LYS A 206 4.16 -6.53 15.63
C LYS A 206 4.60 -5.34 16.49
N GLN A 207 4.96 -4.21 15.88
CA GLN A 207 5.37 -3.01 16.62
C GLN A 207 4.24 -2.45 17.49
N ALA A 208 3.00 -2.45 17.00
CA ALA A 208 1.84 -2.04 17.78
C ALA A 208 1.68 -2.89 19.05
N SER A 209 1.89 -4.21 18.94
CA SER A 209 1.82 -5.13 20.09
C SER A 209 2.93 -4.90 21.12
N GLU A 210 4.12 -4.51 20.67
CA GLU A 210 5.25 -4.19 21.54
C GLU A 210 5.02 -2.86 22.29
N GLN A 211 4.42 -1.86 21.61
CA GLN A 211 4.15 -0.53 22.18
C GLN A 211 2.87 -0.47 23.03
N GLN A 212 1.85 -1.25 22.71
CA GLN A 212 0.57 -1.32 23.44
C GLN A 212 0.19 -2.77 23.78
N PRO A 213 0.94 -3.43 24.70
CA PRO A 213 0.77 -4.86 25.00
C PRO A 213 -0.53 -5.21 25.74
N VAL A 214 -1.23 -4.21 26.28
CA VAL A 214 -2.53 -4.41 26.97
C VAL A 214 -3.65 -4.70 25.97
N ARG A 215 -3.49 -4.32 24.70
CA ARG A 215 -4.46 -4.57 23.64
C ARG A 215 -4.09 -5.85 22.89
N SER A 216 -5.10 -6.64 22.51
CA SER A 216 -4.92 -7.76 21.58
C SER A 216 -4.85 -7.26 20.14
N TRP A 217 -3.85 -7.75 19.39
CA TRP A 217 -3.53 -7.32 18.03
C TRP A 217 -3.48 -8.55 17.11
N LEU A 218 -4.26 -8.53 16.04
CA LEU A 218 -4.36 -9.63 15.07
C LEU A 218 -4.09 -9.10 13.67
N GLY A 219 -3.04 -9.61 13.01
CA GLY A 219 -2.75 -9.31 11.61
C GLY A 219 -3.38 -10.32 10.68
N VAL A 220 -4.18 -9.88 9.71
CA VAL A 220 -4.77 -10.72 8.65
C VAL A 220 -4.19 -10.30 7.31
N GLY A 221 -3.57 -11.27 6.63
CA GLY A 221 -3.08 -11.08 5.28
C GLY A 221 -4.21 -11.19 4.25
N VAL A 222 -4.19 -10.36 3.21
CA VAL A 222 -5.05 -10.53 2.02
C VAL A 222 -4.16 -10.64 0.79
N LEU A 223 -4.44 -11.60 -0.09
CA LEU A 223 -3.70 -11.75 -1.34
C LEU A 223 -4.23 -10.77 -2.40
N PRO A 224 -3.41 -9.89 -2.96
CA PRO A 224 -3.82 -9.04 -4.07
C PRO A 224 -4.18 -9.85 -5.32
N PRO A 225 -5.15 -9.42 -6.16
CA PRO A 225 -5.58 -10.22 -7.32
C PRO A 225 -4.46 -10.60 -8.29
N HIS A 226 -3.50 -9.70 -8.53
CA HIS A 226 -2.37 -9.97 -9.42
C HIS A 226 -1.43 -11.06 -8.90
N VAL A 227 -1.34 -11.27 -7.58
CA VAL A 227 -0.56 -12.35 -6.96
C VAL A 227 -1.25 -13.71 -7.13
N GLN A 228 -2.59 -13.71 -7.14
CA GLN A 228 -3.42 -14.92 -7.21
C GLN A 228 -3.43 -15.60 -8.59
N GLN A 229 -2.96 -14.92 -9.64
CA GLN A 229 -2.94 -15.46 -11.02
C GLN A 229 -2.02 -16.68 -11.18
N ASN A 230 -1.07 -16.88 -10.27
CA ASN A 230 -0.19 -18.04 -10.24
C ASN A 230 -0.26 -18.70 -8.85
N SER A 231 -0.66 -19.98 -8.80
CA SER A 231 -0.87 -20.70 -7.55
C SER A 231 0.40 -20.84 -6.70
N GLN A 232 1.55 -21.06 -7.33
CA GLN A 232 2.83 -21.15 -6.63
C GLN A 232 3.23 -19.80 -6.04
N ARG A 233 3.04 -18.71 -6.80
CA ARG A 233 3.28 -17.34 -6.33
C ARG A 233 2.34 -16.99 -5.17
N ALA A 234 1.06 -17.30 -5.30
CA ALA A 234 0.06 -17.06 -4.26
C ALA A 234 0.39 -17.80 -2.96
N GLN A 235 0.79 -19.06 -3.05
CA GLN A 235 1.20 -19.85 -1.90
C GLN A 235 2.46 -19.28 -1.25
N ALA A 236 3.49 -18.97 -2.04
CA ALA A 236 4.73 -18.38 -1.51
C ALA A 236 4.44 -17.04 -0.80
N TYR A 237 3.61 -16.19 -1.39
CA TYR A 237 3.23 -14.90 -0.82
C TYR A 237 2.44 -15.05 0.49
N ALA A 238 1.49 -16.00 0.53
CA ALA A 238 0.76 -16.31 1.76
C ALA A 238 1.70 -16.78 2.89
N GLU A 239 2.67 -17.63 2.59
CA GLU A 239 3.66 -18.08 3.58
C GLU A 239 4.58 -16.93 4.04
N THR A 240 4.93 -16.01 3.15
CA THR A 240 5.64 -14.78 3.52
C THR A 240 4.85 -13.94 4.52
N LEU A 241 3.55 -13.72 4.28
CA LEU A 241 2.70 -12.97 5.21
C LEU A 241 2.53 -13.67 6.57
N LYS A 242 2.32 -14.99 6.57
CA LYS A 242 2.28 -15.78 7.82
C LYS A 242 3.58 -15.68 8.60
N THR A 243 4.71 -15.82 7.92
CA THR A 243 6.05 -15.68 8.53
C THR A 243 6.25 -14.30 9.14
N ALA A 244 5.69 -13.26 8.51
CA ALA A 244 5.74 -11.89 9.01
C ALA A 244 4.81 -11.61 10.21
N GLY A 245 3.86 -12.51 10.51
CA GLY A 245 2.97 -12.41 11.66
C GLY A 245 1.48 -12.49 11.35
N ALA A 246 1.07 -12.77 10.11
CA ALA A 246 -0.34 -12.94 9.78
C ALA A 246 -0.91 -14.20 10.47
N VAL A 247 -1.99 -14.04 11.25
CA VAL A 247 -2.70 -15.16 11.89
C VAL A 247 -3.54 -15.95 10.90
N MET A 248 -3.92 -15.31 9.79
CA MET A 248 -4.69 -15.89 8.69
C MET A 248 -4.34 -15.15 7.41
N VAL A 249 -4.46 -15.83 6.26
CA VAL A 249 -4.36 -15.22 4.94
C VAL A 249 -5.62 -15.54 4.14
N LEU A 250 -6.23 -14.51 3.56
CA LEU A 250 -7.47 -14.57 2.79
C LEU A 250 -7.22 -14.22 1.32
N ASN A 251 -8.07 -14.72 0.43
CA ASN A 251 -7.99 -14.38 -1.00
C ASN A 251 -8.73 -13.07 -1.33
N ASN A 252 -9.61 -12.61 -0.45
CA ASN A 252 -10.33 -11.36 -0.61
C ASN A 252 -10.76 -10.82 0.76
N VAL A 253 -10.80 -9.49 0.90
CA VAL A 253 -11.16 -8.81 2.16
C VAL A 253 -12.56 -9.20 2.66
N GLU A 254 -13.54 -9.44 1.78
CA GLU A 254 -14.90 -9.79 2.18
C GLU A 254 -15.01 -11.18 2.83
N GLN A 255 -13.96 -12.01 2.74
CA GLN A 255 -13.89 -13.27 3.49
C GLN A 255 -13.70 -13.04 4.99
N LEU A 256 -13.25 -11.86 5.40
CA LEU A 256 -13.17 -11.46 6.81
C LEU A 256 -14.56 -11.03 7.32
N THR A 257 -15.46 -12.00 7.38
CA THR A 257 -16.83 -11.77 7.85
C THR A 257 -16.87 -11.49 9.36
N PRO A 258 -17.96 -10.90 9.89
CA PRO A 258 -18.14 -10.78 11.33
C PRO A 258 -18.00 -12.09 12.10
N ALA A 259 -18.45 -13.21 11.52
CA ALA A 259 -18.32 -14.53 12.14
C ALA A 259 -16.87 -15.00 12.21
N VAL A 260 -16.07 -14.73 11.16
CA VAL A 260 -14.63 -15.03 11.15
C VAL A 260 -13.91 -14.18 12.20
N ILE A 261 -14.23 -12.89 12.30
CA ILE A 261 -13.68 -12.01 13.34
C ILE A 261 -14.03 -12.57 14.73
N GLU A 262 -15.30 -12.91 14.99
CA GLU A 262 -15.73 -13.44 16.28
C GLU A 262 -15.02 -14.76 16.65
N GLN A 263 -14.78 -15.65 15.68
CA GLN A 263 -13.98 -16.86 15.91
C GLN A 263 -12.54 -16.54 16.32
N MET A 264 -11.91 -15.55 15.67
CA MET A 264 -10.55 -15.12 16.04
C MET A 264 -10.50 -14.52 17.44
N LEU A 265 -11.52 -13.76 17.85
CA LEU A 265 -11.59 -13.18 19.21
C LEU A 265 -11.68 -14.24 20.31
N ILE A 266 -12.27 -15.40 20.01
CA ILE A 266 -12.39 -16.53 20.97
C ILE A 266 -11.06 -17.30 21.06
N ALA A 267 -10.29 -17.34 19.96
CA ALA A 267 -9.03 -18.07 19.88
C ALA A 267 -7.82 -17.28 20.39
N SER A 268 -7.94 -15.95 20.52
CA SER A 268 -6.88 -15.02 20.93
C SER A 268 -6.75 -14.83 22.43
#